data_AF-A0A2H0WXX4-F1
#
_entry.id   AF-A0A2H0WXX4-F1
#
_cell.length_a   1.000
_cell.length_b   1.000
_cell.length_c   1.000
_cell.angle_alpha   90.00
_cell.angle_beta   90.00
_cell.angle_gamma   90.00
#
_symmetry.space_group_name_H-M   'P 1'
#
loop_
_entity.id
_entity.type
_entity.pdbx_description
1 polymer ?
#
loop_
_entity_poly.entity_id
_entity_poly.type
_entity_poly.pdbx_seq_one_letter_code
_entity_poly.pdbx_strand_id
1 'polypeptide(L)' 'MPQVIKIIKTKGTKDISLLMYTILTTGFFFWLTYGLIIKDIPIILANTISFSLALTVLIFKIKHG' A
#
# COMPACT_ATOMS: atom_id res chain seq x y z
N MET A 1 15.96 -20.41 2.99
CA MET A 1 15.75 -18.94 3.08
C MET A 1 15.03 -18.60 4.39
N PRO A 2 15.69 -17.97 5.37
CA PRO A 2 15.16 -17.80 6.74
C PRO A 2 14.13 -16.66 6.90
N GLN A 3 13.89 -15.85 5.86
CA GLN A 3 12.97 -14.70 5.92
C GLN A 3 11.51 -15.09 6.19
N VAL A 4 11.03 -16.20 5.60
CA VAL A 4 9.63 -16.64 5.73
C VAL A 4 9.31 -17.09 7.16
N ILE A 5 10.25 -17.76 7.83
CA ILE A 5 10.07 -18.27 9.20
C ILE A 5 10.05 -17.13 10.21
N LYS A 6 10.79 -16.05 9.96
CA LYS A 6 10.84 -14.88 10.86
C LYS A 6 9.51 -14.12 10.86
N ILE A 7 8.85 -14.01 9.71
CA ILE A 7 7.55 -13.34 9.50
C ILE A 7 6.41 -14.07 10.22
N ILE A 8 6.42 -15.40 10.24
CA ILE A 8 5.38 -16.22 10.91
C ILE A 8 5.49 -16.13 12.45
N LYS A 9 6.69 -15.85 12.97
CA LYS A 9 6.99 -15.90 14.41
C LYS A 9 6.60 -14.63 15.17
N THR A 10 6.54 -13.48 14.50
CA THR A 10 6.44 -12.18 15.20
C THR A 10 5.02 -11.75 15.54
N LYS A 11 3.96 -12.41 15.03
CA LYS A 11 2.54 -12.30 15.46
C LYS A 11 2.12 -10.90 15.94
N GLY A 12 2.63 -9.87 15.30
CA GLY A 12 2.56 -8.51 15.79
C GLY A 12 1.92 -7.67 14.72
N THR A 13 1.02 -6.79 15.10
CA THR A 13 0.67 -5.63 14.29
C THR A 13 1.90 -4.82 13.86
N LYS A 14 3.10 -5.06 14.42
CA LYS A 14 4.45 -4.65 13.97
C LYS A 14 4.99 -5.32 12.69
N ASP A 15 4.45 -6.46 12.26
CA ASP A 15 4.91 -7.18 11.05
C ASP A 15 4.42 -6.51 9.75
N ILE A 16 3.43 -5.64 9.85
CA ILE A 16 3.04 -4.78 8.75
C ILE A 16 4.06 -3.65 8.66
N SER A 17 4.98 -3.77 7.69
CA SER A 17 5.98 -2.75 7.41
C SER A 17 5.30 -1.45 7.00
N LEU A 18 5.34 -0.45 7.89
CA LEU A 18 4.84 0.90 7.60
C LEU A 18 5.51 1.44 6.32
N LEU A 19 6.81 1.17 6.15
CA LEU A 19 7.58 1.53 4.96
C LEU A 19 7.01 0.90 3.69
N MET A 20 6.59 -0.37 3.72
CA MET A 20 5.96 -1.04 2.58
C MET A 20 4.65 -0.36 2.18
N TYR A 21 3.79 -0.05 3.14
CA TYR A 21 2.50 0.60 2.86
C TYR A 21 2.68 2.05 2.41
N THR A 22 3.66 2.78 2.93
CA THR A 22 4.01 4.12 2.43
C THR A 22 4.46 4.05 0.97
N ILE A 23 5.38 3.14 0.63
CA ILE A 23 5.85 2.96 -0.76
C ILE A 23 4.70 2.58 -1.68
N LEU A 24 3.84 1.62 -1.29
CA LEU A 24 2.67 1.22 -2.07
C LEU A 24 1.70 2.38 -2.30
N THR A 25 1.40 3.15 -1.24
CA THR A 25 0.50 4.30 -1.33
C THR A 25 1.06 5.37 -2.28
N THR A 26 2.37 5.66 -2.21
CA THR A 26 3.02 6.57 -3.17
C THR A 26 3.06 6.02 -4.60
N GLY A 27 3.23 4.70 -4.76
CA GLY A 27 3.20 4.05 -6.07
C GLY A 27 1.82 4.14 -6.72
N PHE A 28 0.75 3.88 -5.98
CA PHE A 28 -0.61 4.06 -6.50
C PHE A 28 -0.92 5.52 -6.83
N PHE A 29 -0.41 6.47 -6.04
CA PHE A 29 -0.53 7.91 -6.36
C PHE A 29 0.16 8.27 -7.69
N PHE A 30 1.35 7.73 -7.94
CA PHE A 30 2.05 7.91 -9.22
C PHE A 30 1.33 7.24 -10.38
N TRP A 31 0.78 6.03 -10.21
CA TRP A 31 -0.03 5.37 -11.22
C TRP A 31 -1.33 6.10 -11.53
N LEU A 32 -1.97 6.69 -10.52
CA LEU A 32 -3.12 7.56 -10.70
C LEU A 32 -2.76 8.80 -11.52
N THR A 33 -1.67 9.46 -11.15
CA THR A 33 -1.15 10.63 -11.88
C THR A 33 -0.82 10.27 -13.32
N TYR A 34 -0.17 9.13 -13.54
CA TYR A 34 0.14 8.60 -14.86
C TYR A 34 -1.14 8.33 -15.67
N GLY A 35 -2.11 7.61 -15.10
CA GLY A 35 -3.40 7.33 -15.73
C GLY A 35 -4.15 8.59 -16.14
N LEU A 36 -4.09 9.65 -15.32
CA LEU A 36 -4.65 10.96 -15.65
C LEU A 36 -3.94 11.63 -16.83
N ILE A 37 -2.61 11.52 -16.93
CA ILE A 37 -1.82 12.05 -18.05
C ILE A 37 -2.19 11.38 -19.37
N ILE A 38 -2.32 10.05 -19.37
CA ILE A 38 -2.67 9.27 -20.57
C ILE A 38 -4.19 9.15 -20.82
N LYS A 39 -5.01 9.70 -19.91
CA LYS A 39 -6.48 9.62 -19.92
C LYS A 39 -7.02 8.18 -19.99
N ASP A 40 -6.34 7.25 -19.34
CA ASP A 40 -6.71 5.84 -19.30
C ASP A 40 -7.64 5.57 -18.11
N ILE A 41 -8.95 5.51 -18.41
CA ILE A 41 -10.01 5.29 -17.42
C ILE A 41 -9.82 3.97 -16.64
N PRO A 42 -9.53 2.82 -17.31
CA PRO A 42 -9.20 1.58 -16.60
C PRO A 42 -8.09 1.71 -15.55
N ILE A 43 -6.96 2.35 -15.90
CA ILE A 43 -5.83 2.55 -14.99
C ILE A 43 -6.22 3.46 -13.82
N ILE A 44 -6.96 4.54 -14.09
CA ILE A 44 -7.45 5.46 -13.05
C ILE A 44 -8.35 4.72 -12.06
N LEU A 45 -9.34 3.97 -12.53
CA LEU A 45 -10.30 3.26 -11.68
C LEU A 45 -9.60 2.20 -10.82
N ALA A 46 -8.75 1.36 -11.42
CA ALA A 46 -8.05 0.29 -10.72
C ALA A 46 -7.12 0.83 -9.62
N ASN A 47 -6.35 1.89 -9.94
CA ASN A 47 -5.40 2.47 -8.99
C ASN A 47 -6.09 3.32 -7.92
N THR A 48 -7.26 3.91 -8.20
CA THR A 48 -8.05 4.65 -7.19
C THR A 48 -8.52 3.73 -6.07
N ILE A 49 -9.10 2.57 -6.42
CA ILE A 49 -9.55 1.59 -5.43
C ILE A 49 -8.35 1.10 -4.60
N SER A 50 -7.25 0.77 -5.27
CA SER A 50 -6.02 0.28 -4.62
C SER A 50 -5.39 1.33 -3.69
N PHE A 51 -5.33 2.59 -4.13
CA PHE A 51 -4.87 3.73 -3.33
C PHE A 51 -5.74 3.92 -2.08
N SER A 52 -7.06 3.85 -2.23
CA SER A 52 -8.02 4.03 -1.12
C SER A 52 -7.84 2.97 -0.04
N LEU A 53 -7.67 1.71 -0.44
CA LEU A 53 -7.42 0.59 0.47
C LEU A 53 -6.05 0.72 1.16
N ALA A 54 -5.00 1.00 0.40
CA ALA A 54 -3.65 1.19 0.94
C ALA A 54 -3.57 2.35 1.94
N LEU A 55 -4.23 3.48 1.62
CA LEU A 55 -4.32 4.63 2.48
C LEU A 55 -5.08 4.32 3.78
N THR A 56 -6.18 3.57 3.70
CA THR A 56 -6.94 3.14 4.89
C THR A 56 -6.07 2.31 5.84
N VAL A 57 -5.33 1.34 5.29
CA VAL A 57 -4.42 0.51 6.09
C VAL A 57 -3.27 1.34 6.67
N LEU A 58 -2.70 2.26 5.90
CA LEU A 58 -1.64 3.16 6.34
C LEU A 58 -2.11 4.05 7.51
N ILE A 59 -3.31 4.65 7.41
CA ILE A 59 -3.91 5.47 8.48
C ILE A 59 -4.16 4.62 9.73
N PHE A 60 -4.75 3.43 9.59
CA PHE A 60 -4.97 2.52 10.72
C PHE A 60 -3.66 2.16 11.41
N LYS A 61 -2.61 1.89 10.62
CA LYS A 61 -1.28 1.55 11.10
C LYS A 61 -0.59 2.73 11.78
N ILE A 62 -0.74 3.96 11.30
CA ILE A 62 -0.21 5.17 11.97
C ILE A 62 -0.97 5.42 13.28
N LYS A 63 -2.29 5.20 13.31
CA LYS A 63 -3.13 5.48 14.47
C LYS A 63 -3.01 4.43 15.60
N HIS A 64 -2.74 3.17 15.26
CA HIS A 64 -2.62 2.05 16.21
C HIS A 64 -1.19 1.49 16.33
N GLY A 65 -0.22 2.14 15.68
CA GLY A 65 1.19 1.72 15.61
C GLY A 65 2.06 2.32 16.69
#